data_AF-A0A0R2DBB3-F1
#
_entry.id   AF-A0A0R2DBB3-F1
#
_cell.length_a   1.000
_cell.length_b   1.000
_cell.length_c   1.000
_cell.angle_alpha   90.00
_cell.angle_beta   90.00
_cell.angle_gamma   90.00
#
_symmetry.space_group_name_H-M   'P 1'
#
loop_
_entity.id
_entity.type
_entity.pdbx_description
1 polymer ?
#
loop_
_entity_poly.entity_id
_entity_poly.type
_entity_poly.pdbx_seq_one_letter_code
_entity_poly.pdbx_strand_id
1 'polypeptide(L)'
;MSSDETADKQTQLIKNRIAKIEEKEKQLKARKRAELNRLNQQKRKQRTKRLIQKGAELEKLQGENAAQITAEETRDWLNHKIATNKQLMLEYQNLKYFTTHVAYDDDSSVFEHYQINKINKN
;
A
#
# COMPACT_ATOMS: atom_id res chain seq x y z
N MET A 1 -18.92 70.68 -4.36
CA MET A 1 -19.16 69.45 -3.59
C MET A 1 -18.06 69.34 -2.55
N SER A 2 -18.40 69.10 -1.29
CA SER A 2 -17.43 69.08 -0.17
C SER A 2 -16.54 67.83 -0.26
N SER A 3 -15.26 67.96 0.06
CA SER A 3 -14.28 66.86 0.08
C SER A 3 -14.71 65.68 0.96
N ASP A 4 -15.55 65.93 1.97
CA ASP A 4 -16.10 64.94 2.89
C ASP A 4 -17.10 63.97 2.24
N GLU A 5 -17.95 64.46 1.32
CA GLU A 5 -18.93 63.61 0.60
C GLU A 5 -18.25 62.62 -0.35
N THR A 6 -17.11 63.01 -0.93
CA THR A 6 -16.30 62.15 -1.80
C THR A 6 -15.57 61.06 -1.02
N ALA A 7 -15.11 61.35 0.21
CA ALA A 7 -14.44 60.39 1.08
C ALA A 7 -15.40 59.31 1.61
N ASP A 8 -16.64 59.69 1.96
CA ASP A 8 -17.65 58.72 2.41
C ASP A 8 -18.07 57.77 1.28
N LYS A 9 -18.29 58.27 0.06
CA LYS A 9 -18.59 57.42 -1.12
C LYS A 9 -17.46 56.43 -1.44
N GLN A 10 -16.19 56.86 -1.35
CA GLN A 10 -15.05 55.96 -1.52
C GLN A 10 -15.01 54.88 -0.43
N THR A 11 -15.28 55.25 0.82
CA THR A 11 -15.30 54.33 1.96
C THR A 11 -16.41 53.28 1.81
N GLN A 12 -17.60 53.67 1.37
CA GLN A 12 -18.69 52.74 1.08
C GLN A 12 -18.35 51.80 -0.09
N LEU A 13 -17.68 52.29 -1.14
CA LEU A 13 -17.25 51.47 -2.26
C LEU A 13 -16.23 50.40 -1.83
N ILE A 14 -15.31 50.76 -0.94
CA ILE A 14 -14.31 49.86 -0.37
C ILE A 14 -15.00 48.81 0.52
N LYS A 15 -15.93 49.19 1.40
CA LYS A 15 -16.72 48.27 2.23
C LYS A 15 -17.47 47.24 1.38
N ASN A 16 -18.11 47.69 0.30
CA ASN A 16 -18.81 46.80 -0.64
C ASN A 16 -17.86 45.85 -1.38
N ARG A 17 -16.64 46.29 -1.71
CA ARG A 17 -15.61 45.43 -2.30
C ARG A 17 -15.12 44.38 -1.31
N ILE A 18 -14.90 44.75 -0.05
CA ILE A 18 -14.50 43.83 1.03
C ILE A 18 -15.58 42.75 1.22
N ALA A 19 -16.86 43.14 1.36
CA ALA A 19 -17.96 42.19 1.51
C ALA A 19 -18.06 41.19 0.34
N LYS A 20 -17.83 41.67 -0.90
CA LYS A 20 -17.79 40.78 -2.09
C LYS A 20 -16.61 39.83 -2.07
N ILE A 21 -15.46 40.24 -1.53
CA ILE A 21 -14.28 39.38 -1.39
C ILE A 21 -14.53 38.31 -0.31
N GLU A 22 -15.09 38.68 0.84
CA GLU A 22 -15.42 37.76 1.93
C GLU A 22 -16.42 36.68 1.49
N GLU A 23 -17.44 37.05 0.72
CA GLU A 23 -18.41 36.10 0.18
C GLU A 23 -17.75 35.13 -0.82
N LYS A 24 -16.86 35.62 -1.70
CA LYS A 24 -16.09 34.76 -2.60
C LYS A 24 -15.15 33.82 -1.84
N GLU A 25 -14.52 34.28 -0.77
CA GLU A 25 -13.68 33.41 0.08
C GLU A 25 -14.50 32.30 0.73
N LYS A 26 -15.69 32.62 1.24
CA LYS A 26 -16.60 31.64 1.83
C LYS A 26 -16.99 30.57 0.81
N GLN A 27 -17.33 30.96 -0.41
CA GLN A 27 -17.64 30.05 -1.51
C GLN A 27 -16.44 29.20 -1.92
N LEU A 28 -15.24 29.78 -2.02
CA LEU A 28 -14.01 29.05 -2.32
C LEU A 28 -13.66 28.03 -1.22
N LYS A 29 -13.81 28.39 0.06
CA LYS A 29 -13.63 27.48 1.18
C LYS A 29 -14.62 26.31 1.11
N ALA A 30 -15.89 26.58 0.77
CA ALA A 30 -16.90 25.54 0.59
C ALA A 30 -16.55 24.59 -0.57
N ARG A 31 -16.16 25.12 -1.74
CA ARG A 31 -15.72 24.33 -2.89
C ARG A 31 -14.50 23.48 -2.58
N LYS A 32 -13.50 24.04 -1.89
CA LYS A 32 -12.30 23.30 -1.45
C LYS A 32 -12.68 22.12 -0.55
N ARG A 33 -13.59 22.33 0.42
CA ARG A 33 -14.07 21.24 1.29
C ARG A 33 -14.81 20.17 0.50
N ALA A 34 -15.69 20.57 -0.43
CA ALA A 34 -16.42 19.63 -1.28
C ALA A 34 -15.46 18.77 -2.13
N GLU A 35 -14.45 19.38 -2.74
CA GLU A 35 -13.47 18.67 -3.56
C GLU A 35 -12.60 17.72 -2.73
N LEU A 36 -12.13 18.16 -1.56
CA LEU A 36 -11.41 17.29 -0.62
C LEU A 36 -12.25 16.09 -0.19
N ASN A 37 -13.54 16.30 0.09
CA ASN A 37 -14.46 15.22 0.45
C ASN A 37 -14.62 14.23 -0.71
N ARG A 38 -14.75 14.71 -1.94
CA ARG A 38 -14.83 13.87 -3.14
C ARG A 38 -13.56 13.04 -3.32
N LEU A 39 -12.38 13.64 -3.21
CA LEU A 39 -11.10 12.95 -3.30
C LEU A 39 -10.96 11.89 -2.20
N ASN A 40 -11.34 12.22 -0.96
CA ASN A 40 -11.33 11.27 0.15
C ASN A 40 -12.29 10.11 -0.09
N GLN A 41 -13.47 10.37 -0.65
CA GLN A 41 -14.42 9.32 -1.01
C GLN A 41 -13.85 8.39 -2.10
N GLN A 42 -13.21 8.95 -3.14
CA GLN A 42 -12.55 8.15 -4.17
C GLN A 42 -11.44 7.28 -3.59
N LYS A 43 -10.60 7.83 -2.70
CA LYS A 43 -9.55 7.07 -1.99
C LYS A 43 -10.13 5.94 -1.16
N ARG A 44 -11.25 6.16 -0.46
CA ARG A 44 -11.95 5.11 0.30
C ARG A 44 -12.46 4.01 -0.63
N LYS A 45 -13.13 4.35 -1.72
CA LYS A 45 -13.61 3.37 -2.73
C LYS A 45 -12.47 2.53 -3.30
N GLN A 46 -11.36 3.16 -3.67
CA GLN A 46 -10.18 2.43 -4.17
C GLN A 46 -9.56 1.53 -3.10
N ARG A 47 -9.46 2.01 -1.84
CA ARG A 47 -8.97 1.19 -0.73
C ARG A 47 -9.86 -0.03 -0.51
N THR A 48 -11.19 0.14 -0.47
CA THR A 48 -12.14 -0.96 -0.31
C THR A 48 -12.03 -1.96 -1.46
N LYS A 49 -11.94 -1.51 -2.73
CA LYS A 49 -11.72 -2.40 -3.87
C LYS A 49 -10.46 -3.25 -3.72
N ARG A 50 -9.34 -2.63 -3.32
CA ARG A 50 -8.08 -3.36 -3.10
C ARG A 50 -8.17 -4.36 -1.95
N LEU A 51 -8.88 -4.01 -0.86
CA LEU A 51 -9.07 -4.90 0.28
C LEU A 51 -9.90 -6.12 -0.10
N ILE A 52 -11.01 -5.93 -0.84
CA ILE A 52 -11.84 -7.04 -1.33
C ILE A 52 -11.01 -7.97 -2.24
N GLN A 53 -10.27 -7.42 -3.20
CA GLN A 53 -9.46 -8.23 -4.10
C GLN A 53 -8.37 -9.02 -3.35
N LYS A 54 -7.68 -8.39 -2.40
CA LYS A 54 -6.69 -9.07 -1.56
C LYS A 54 -7.34 -10.13 -0.66
N GLY A 55 -8.51 -9.85 -0.10
CA GLY A 55 -9.28 -10.79 0.70
C GLY A 55 -9.71 -12.02 -0.09
N ALA A 56 -10.21 -11.83 -1.32
CA ALA A 56 -10.61 -12.95 -2.19
C ALA A 56 -9.45 -13.88 -2.52
N GLU A 57 -8.25 -13.34 -2.78
CA GLU A 57 -7.06 -14.19 -2.99
C GLU A 57 -6.64 -14.92 -1.70
N LEU A 58 -6.81 -14.28 -0.54
CA LEU A 58 -6.51 -14.90 0.75
C LEU A 58 -7.47 -16.06 1.07
N GLU A 59 -8.77 -15.87 0.83
CA GLU A 59 -9.79 -16.92 1.02
C GLU A 59 -9.51 -18.14 0.12
N LYS A 60 -9.11 -17.92 -1.15
CA LYS A 60 -8.67 -19.01 -2.04
C LYS A 60 -7.51 -19.82 -1.47
N LEU A 61 -6.55 -19.16 -0.82
CA LEU A 61 -5.40 -19.83 -0.20
C LEU A 61 -5.79 -20.60 1.08
N GLN A 62 -6.82 -20.14 1.78
CA GLN A 62 -7.34 -20.77 2.99
C GLN A 62 -8.25 -21.97 2.69
N GLY A 63 -8.85 -22.02 1.50
CA GLY A 63 -9.68 -23.14 1.04
C GLY A 63 -11.12 -23.06 1.55
N GLU A 64 -11.82 -24.21 1.55
CA GLU A 64 -13.27 -24.28 1.78
C GLU A 64 -13.73 -23.75 3.15
N ASN A 65 -12.83 -23.77 4.15
CA ASN A 65 -13.12 -23.30 5.50
C ASN A 65 -12.76 -21.82 5.72
N ALA A 66 -12.43 -21.07 4.68
CA ALA A 66 -11.99 -19.67 4.81
C ALA A 66 -13.02 -18.78 5.52
N ALA A 67 -14.32 -19.02 5.30
CA ALA A 67 -15.39 -18.25 5.92
C ALA A 67 -15.47 -18.40 7.44
N GLN A 68 -14.92 -19.48 7.99
CA GLN A 68 -14.91 -19.78 9.42
C GLN A 68 -13.62 -19.34 10.11
N ILE A 69 -12.59 -18.94 9.35
CA ILE A 69 -11.30 -18.51 9.90
C ILE A 69 -11.40 -17.04 10.32
N THR A 70 -11.05 -16.76 11.56
CA THR A 70 -11.01 -15.39 12.09
C THR A 70 -9.85 -14.59 11.51
N ALA A 71 -9.92 -13.26 11.66
CA ALA A 71 -8.84 -12.38 11.21
C ALA A 71 -7.54 -12.65 11.99
N GLU A 72 -7.63 -13.00 13.27
CA GLU A 72 -6.51 -13.34 14.13
C GLU A 72 -5.86 -14.66 13.71
N GLU A 73 -6.64 -15.71 13.48
CA GLU A 73 -6.12 -16.99 12.97
C GLU A 73 -5.46 -16.81 11.60
N THR A 74 -6.06 -16.00 10.73
CA THR A 74 -5.48 -15.63 9.44
C THR A 74 -4.12 -14.95 9.60
N ARG A 75 -4.02 -13.99 10.52
CA ARG A 75 -2.76 -13.28 10.81
C ARG A 75 -1.70 -14.25 11.34
N ASP A 76 -2.07 -15.10 12.28
CA ASP A 76 -1.13 -16.02 12.92
C ASP A 76 -0.64 -17.09 11.94
N TRP A 77 -1.54 -17.60 11.07
CA TRP A 77 -1.19 -18.47 9.95
C TRP A 77 -0.22 -17.79 8.96
N LEU A 78 -0.48 -16.54 8.56
CA LEU A 78 0.41 -15.79 7.66
C LEU A 78 1.79 -15.60 8.29
N ASN A 79 1.85 -15.21 9.56
CA ASN A 79 3.11 -15.04 10.30
C ASN A 79 3.90 -16.35 10.37
N HIS A 80 3.21 -17.46 10.66
CA HIS A 80 3.82 -18.78 10.66
C HIS A 80 4.40 -19.13 9.28
N LYS A 81 3.62 -18.97 8.20
CA LYS A 81 4.10 -19.23 6.83
C LYS A 81 5.32 -18.38 6.46
N ILE A 82 5.33 -17.10 6.84
CA ILE A 82 6.47 -16.21 6.61
C ILE A 82 7.70 -16.69 7.39
N ALA A 83 7.53 -17.06 8.66
CA ALA A 83 8.63 -17.55 9.50
C ALA A 83 9.21 -18.87 8.95
N THR A 84 8.35 -19.83 8.61
CA THR A 84 8.76 -21.11 8.01
C THR A 84 9.50 -20.90 6.69
N ASN A 85 9.02 -20.03 5.81
CA ASN A 85 9.70 -19.75 4.54
C ASN A 85 11.09 -19.12 4.76
N LYS A 86 11.23 -18.24 5.75
CA LYS A 86 12.55 -17.67 6.12
C LYS A 86 13.50 -18.76 6.62
N GLN A 87 13.00 -19.67 7.47
CA GLN A 87 13.79 -20.77 7.99
C GLN A 87 14.24 -21.73 6.89
N LEU A 88 13.33 -22.12 6.01
CA LEU A 88 13.64 -22.96 4.84
C LEU A 88 14.68 -22.31 3.92
N MET A 89 14.60 -20.99 3.73
CA MET A 89 15.61 -20.26 2.96
C MET A 89 16.98 -20.34 3.63
N LEU A 90 17.07 -20.16 4.95
CA LEU A 90 18.33 -20.28 5.69
C LEU A 90 18.90 -21.70 5.61
N GLU A 91 18.08 -22.72 5.82
CA GLU A 91 18.47 -24.12 5.70
C GLU A 91 18.98 -24.46 4.30
N TYR A 92 18.31 -23.95 3.27
CA TYR A 92 18.75 -24.10 1.89
C TYR A 92 20.13 -23.45 1.65
N GLN A 93 20.37 -22.25 2.18
CA GLN A 93 21.69 -21.61 2.05
C GLN A 93 22.78 -22.39 2.78
N ASN A 94 22.50 -22.90 3.98
CA ASN A 94 23.44 -23.71 4.76
C ASN A 94 23.76 -25.02 4.04
N LEU A 95 22.73 -25.71 3.53
CA LEU A 95 22.91 -26.94 2.76
C LEU A 95 23.73 -26.68 1.50
N LYS A 96 23.40 -25.62 0.76
CA LYS A 96 24.16 -25.21 -0.43
C LYS A 96 25.63 -24.98 -0.09
N TYR A 97 25.91 -24.16 0.92
CA TYR A 97 27.27 -23.89 1.39
C TYR A 97 28.02 -25.18 1.72
N PHE A 98 27.42 -26.06 2.52
CA PHE A 98 28.00 -27.36 2.86
C PHE A 98 28.33 -28.17 1.60
N THR A 99 27.36 -28.35 0.70
CA THR A 99 27.55 -29.15 -0.52
C THR A 99 28.57 -28.57 -1.50
N THR A 100 28.86 -27.27 -1.46
CA THR A 100 29.94 -26.66 -2.25
C THR A 100 31.33 -26.98 -1.69
N HIS A 101 31.45 -27.27 -0.39
CA HIS A 101 32.74 -27.50 0.26
C HIS A 101 33.06 -28.99 0.49
N VAL A 102 32.09 -29.88 0.29
CA VAL A 102 32.33 -31.32 0.25
C VAL A 102 32.66 -31.70 -1.19
N ALA A 103 33.86 -32.23 -1.42
CA ALA A 103 34.35 -32.65 -2.72
C ALA A 103 34.43 -34.18 -2.84
N TYR A 104 34.27 -34.68 -4.06
CA TYR A 104 34.61 -36.06 -4.42
C TYR A 104 36.11 -36.17 -4.71
N ASP A 105 36.58 -37.38 -5.00
CA ASP A 105 37.98 -37.68 -5.31
C ASP A 105 38.50 -36.94 -6.56
N ASP A 106 37.60 -36.41 -7.40
CA ASP A 106 37.91 -35.62 -8.60
C ASP A 106 37.95 -34.10 -8.34
N ASP A 107 38.00 -33.69 -7.07
CA ASP A 107 37.92 -32.31 -6.58
C ASP A 107 36.63 -31.56 -6.92
N SER A 108 35.67 -32.19 -7.62
CA SER A 108 34.38 -31.59 -7.89
C SER A 108 33.50 -31.62 -6.64
N SER A 109 32.73 -30.56 -6.43
CA SER A 109 31.85 -30.48 -5.27
C SER A 109 30.59 -31.34 -5.44
N VAL A 110 30.05 -31.81 -4.31
CA VAL A 110 28.74 -32.47 -4.25
C VAL A 110 27.65 -31.61 -4.90
N PHE A 111 27.74 -30.29 -4.73
CA PHE A 111 26.81 -29.35 -5.36
C PHE A 111 26.91 -29.32 -6.89
N GLU A 112 28.11 -29.33 -7.46
CA GLU A 112 28.31 -29.33 -8.93
C GLU A 112 27.74 -30.61 -9.56
N HIS A 113 28.04 -31.77 -8.99
CA HIS A 113 27.50 -33.04 -9.43
C HIS A 113 25.96 -33.08 -9.37
N TYR A 114 25.36 -32.51 -8.32
CA TYR A 114 23.90 -32.40 -8.22
C TYR A 114 23.31 -31.54 -9.36
N GLN A 115 23.95 -30.42 -9.68
CA GLN A 115 23.49 -29.52 -10.74
C GLN A 115 23.60 -30.16 -12.12
N ILE A 116 24.70 -30.86 -12.40
CA ILE A 116 24.91 -31.61 -13.65
C ILE A 116 23.81 -32.69 -13.80
N ASN A 117 23.57 -33.48 -12.76
CA ASN A 117 22.53 -34.52 -12.79
C ASN A 117 21.12 -33.96 -12.96
N LYS A 118 20.83 -32.78 -12.41
CA LYS A 118 19.55 -32.11 -12.57
C LYS A 118 19.33 -31.63 -14.01
N ILE A 119 20.37 -31.09 -14.65
CA ILE A 119 20.32 -30.66 -16.05
C ILE A 119 20.08 -31.85 -16.98
N ASN A 120 20.75 -32.97 -16.74
CA ASN A 120 20.64 -34.17 -17.57
C ASN A 120 19.31 -34.95 -17.43
N LYS A 121 18.46 -34.59 -16.46
CA LYS A 121 17.16 -35.22 -16.22
C LYS A 121 15.96 -34.40 -16.74
N ASN A 122 16.19 -33.17 -17.21
CA ASN A 122 15.19 -32.32 -17.87
C ASN A 122 15.44 -32.30 -19.38
#